data_AF-G4YUW5-F1
#
_entry.id   AF-G4YUW5-F1
#
_cell.length_a   1.000
_cell.length_b   1.000
_cell.length_c   1.000
_cell.angle_alpha   90.00
_cell.angle_beta   90.00
_cell.angle_gamma   90.00
#
_symmetry.space_group_name_H-M   'P 1'
#
loop_
_entity.id
_entity.type
_entity.pdbx_description
1 polymer ?
#
loop_
_entity_poly.entity_id
_entity_poly.type
_entity_poly.pdbx_seq_one_letter_code
_entity_poly.pdbx_strand_id
1 'polypeptide(L)'
;MDASDRGLCALWPAKKEYVQVEFDQEELQRIAEFHAAGPDDFSIIIRELMSAAFASIVWAKEWSQSSDDDPSHVRYWIDNSSAVCWANRRSSRISFAQVVLRLLALFEVQHNFYSSAQHIAGSDNIMADAGSRVWQSVELSKKFSDMSSLGAMLRAGALADTSRVQYRRAWNQWQRWCSSLGFNPWMDRDTVDANAAQLGAFAVFLCRYGMNRSGKGNTYSTICNKLCAVRWFHKHTAGYDPGVNAGHAILLRGIRRFTDPVVKQQPLSPALLRLVYQDLDLRRSRDQLLWGGLLLGFFFLLRRSEYLFIGRRHHNYVLRLGDILFQDGAGNRAKPHRAEVVGIRLLGAKNNQFGR
;
A
#
# COMPACT_ATOMS: atom_id res chain seq x y z
N MET A 1 -1.36 -14.85 2.29
CA MET A 1 -1.87 -15.99 3.07
C MET A 1 -3.11 -16.45 2.37
N ASP A 2 -3.38 -17.75 2.39
CA ASP A 2 -4.54 -18.33 1.71
C ASP A 2 -4.91 -19.67 2.35
N ALA A 3 -6.15 -20.07 2.18
CA ALA A 3 -6.64 -21.38 2.56
C ALA A 3 -7.54 -21.97 1.46
N SER A 4 -7.59 -23.29 1.39
CA SER A 4 -8.45 -24.03 0.46
C SER A 4 -9.26 -25.06 1.23
N ASP A 5 -9.87 -26.02 0.53
CA ASP A 5 -10.45 -27.21 1.15
C ASP A 5 -9.40 -28.29 1.44
N ARG A 6 -8.17 -28.15 0.93
CA ARG A 6 -7.09 -29.13 1.13
C ARG A 6 -6.11 -28.74 2.22
N GLY A 7 -5.91 -27.45 2.44
CA GLY A 7 -4.94 -26.96 3.40
C GLY A 7 -4.84 -25.45 3.39
N LEU A 8 -3.78 -24.94 4.03
CA LEU A 8 -3.51 -23.52 4.12
C LEU A 8 -2.04 -23.19 3.85
N CYS A 9 -1.79 -21.94 3.49
CA CYS A 9 -0.47 -21.45 3.18
C CYS A 9 -0.25 -20.02 3.65
N ALA A 10 0.89 -19.80 4.32
CA ALA A 10 1.42 -18.49 4.64
C ALA A 10 2.82 -18.34 4.04
N LEU A 11 3.13 -17.15 3.56
CA LEU A 11 4.42 -16.82 2.97
C LEU A 11 5.07 -15.72 3.82
N TRP A 12 6.37 -15.84 4.05
CA TRP A 12 7.21 -14.77 4.57
C TRP A 12 8.28 -14.37 3.52
N PRO A 13 7.91 -13.51 2.56
CA PRO A 13 8.76 -13.21 1.41
C PRO A 13 10.13 -12.63 1.78
N ALA A 14 10.22 -11.89 2.88
CA ALA A 14 11.46 -11.26 3.32
C ALA A 14 12.55 -12.28 3.72
N LYS A 15 12.16 -13.41 4.34
CA LYS A 15 13.07 -14.51 4.68
C LYS A 15 13.08 -15.65 3.66
N LYS A 16 12.23 -15.59 2.63
CA LYS A 16 12.02 -16.68 1.66
C LYS A 16 11.54 -17.99 2.32
N GLU A 17 10.76 -17.84 3.37
CA GLU A 17 10.17 -18.96 4.11
C GLU A 17 8.67 -19.05 3.81
N TYR A 18 8.11 -20.24 4.01
CA TYR A 18 6.68 -20.48 3.92
C TYR A 18 6.23 -21.50 4.97
N VAL A 19 4.95 -21.41 5.32
CA VAL A 19 4.26 -22.41 6.14
C VAL A 19 3.15 -23.00 5.28
N GLN A 20 3.08 -24.32 5.27
CA GLN A 20 2.04 -25.10 4.62
C GLN A 20 1.51 -26.10 5.63
N VAL A 21 0.19 -26.18 5.74
CA VAL A 21 -0.49 -27.18 6.58
C VAL A 21 -1.52 -27.88 5.71
N GLU A 22 -1.37 -29.18 5.56
CA GLU A 22 -2.37 -30.04 4.93
C GLU A 22 -3.42 -30.40 5.97
N PHE A 23 -4.70 -30.32 5.61
CA PHE A 23 -5.75 -30.69 6.54
C PHE A 23 -5.83 -32.20 6.73
N ASP A 24 -5.97 -32.60 7.99
CA ASP A 24 -6.13 -34.00 8.36
C ASP A 24 -7.56 -34.50 8.11
N GLN A 25 -7.81 -35.77 8.45
CA GLN A 25 -9.09 -36.41 8.17
C GLN A 25 -10.25 -35.79 8.96
N GLU A 26 -10.00 -35.27 10.17
CA GLU A 26 -11.00 -34.60 11.01
C GLU A 26 -11.37 -33.23 10.41
N GLU A 27 -10.35 -32.45 10.02
CA GLU A 27 -10.55 -31.15 9.39
C GLU A 27 -11.26 -31.27 8.04
N LEU A 28 -10.90 -32.26 7.22
CA LEU A 28 -11.58 -32.55 5.95
C LEU A 28 -13.04 -32.95 6.15
N GLN A 29 -13.33 -33.72 7.22
CA GLN A 29 -14.70 -34.08 7.57
C GLN A 29 -15.52 -32.85 7.95
N ARG A 30 -14.98 -31.94 8.77
CA ARG A 30 -15.64 -30.66 9.12
C ARG A 30 -15.90 -29.78 7.90
N ILE A 31 -15.00 -29.77 6.92
CA ILE A 31 -15.22 -29.07 5.65
C ILE A 31 -16.39 -29.70 4.88
N ALA A 32 -16.45 -31.02 4.82
CA ALA A 32 -17.54 -31.73 4.14
C ALA A 32 -18.89 -31.51 4.84
N GLU A 33 -18.93 -31.53 6.17
CA GLU A 33 -20.11 -31.25 6.99
C GLU A 33 -20.60 -29.81 6.79
N PHE A 34 -19.68 -28.83 6.78
CA PHE A 34 -20.00 -27.44 6.44
C PHE A 34 -20.65 -27.32 5.05
N HIS A 35 -20.14 -28.02 4.05
CA HIS A 35 -20.71 -28.02 2.69
C HIS A 35 -22.08 -28.70 2.60
N ALA A 36 -22.34 -29.72 3.43
CA ALA A 36 -23.57 -30.49 3.40
C ALA A 36 -24.72 -29.86 4.19
N ALA A 37 -24.45 -29.26 5.35
CA ALA A 37 -25.49 -28.83 6.30
C ALA A 37 -25.62 -27.31 6.48
N GLY A 38 -24.58 -26.53 6.16
CA GLY A 38 -24.48 -25.12 6.61
C GLY A 38 -24.60 -25.00 8.15
N PRO A 39 -24.74 -23.77 8.67
CA PRO A 39 -23.58 -23.01 9.17
C PRO A 39 -22.81 -23.79 10.26
N ASP A 40 -21.73 -24.45 9.86
CA ASP A 40 -20.73 -25.02 10.77
C ASP A 40 -19.51 -24.07 10.92
N ASP A 41 -18.74 -24.28 11.98
CA ASP A 41 -17.68 -23.39 12.50
C ASP A 41 -16.36 -23.44 11.67
N PHE A 42 -16.33 -24.12 10.51
CA PHE A 42 -15.11 -24.34 9.72
C PHE A 42 -15.13 -23.72 8.31
N SER A 43 -15.80 -22.58 8.15
CA SER A 43 -15.87 -21.82 6.90
C SER A 43 -14.50 -21.35 6.36
N ILE A 44 -14.43 -21.05 5.06
CA ILE A 44 -13.22 -20.50 4.40
C ILE A 44 -12.64 -19.27 5.12
N ILE A 45 -13.50 -18.39 5.66
CA ILE A 45 -13.09 -17.19 6.41
C ILE A 45 -12.22 -17.58 7.61
N ILE A 46 -12.57 -18.68 8.28
CA ILE A 46 -11.86 -19.16 9.46
C ILE A 46 -10.55 -19.83 9.06
N ARG A 47 -10.54 -20.61 7.98
CA ARG A 47 -9.33 -21.28 7.50
C ARG A 47 -8.27 -20.27 7.02
N GLU A 48 -8.69 -19.18 6.38
CA GLU A 48 -7.78 -18.07 6.06
C GLU A 48 -7.27 -17.35 7.32
N LEU A 49 -8.10 -17.20 8.35
CA LEU A 49 -7.67 -16.67 9.64
C LEU A 49 -6.71 -17.62 10.37
N MET A 50 -6.92 -18.93 10.27
CA MET A 50 -6.01 -19.95 10.80
C MET A 50 -4.62 -19.82 10.16
N SER A 51 -4.55 -19.47 8.87
CA SER A 51 -3.27 -19.22 8.18
C SER A 51 -2.42 -18.16 8.89
N ALA A 52 -3.06 -17.11 9.43
CA ALA A 52 -2.37 -16.10 10.24
C ALA A 52 -1.94 -16.64 11.61
N ALA A 53 -2.75 -17.50 12.24
CA ALA A 53 -2.42 -18.11 13.52
C ALA A 53 -1.23 -19.07 13.38
N PHE A 54 -1.22 -19.95 12.37
CA PHE A 54 -0.08 -20.83 12.08
C PHE A 54 1.19 -20.04 11.76
N ALA A 55 1.09 -18.98 10.95
CA ALA A 55 2.22 -18.09 10.71
C ALA A 55 2.75 -17.48 12.01
N SER A 56 1.88 -17.08 12.93
CA SER A 56 2.28 -16.53 14.23
C SER A 56 2.93 -17.58 15.12
N ILE A 57 2.41 -18.81 15.15
CA ILE A 57 3.01 -19.93 15.89
C ILE A 57 4.45 -20.16 15.44
N VAL A 58 4.70 -20.15 14.13
CA VAL A 58 6.01 -20.48 13.56
C VAL A 58 7.00 -19.32 13.63
N TRP A 59 6.55 -18.08 13.40
CA TRP A 59 7.44 -16.94 13.15
C TRP A 59 7.42 -15.82 14.19
N ALA A 60 6.55 -15.90 15.22
CA ALA A 60 6.41 -14.79 16.17
C ALA A 60 7.71 -14.47 16.92
N LYS A 61 8.52 -15.48 17.24
CA LYS A 61 9.81 -15.29 17.92
C LYS A 61 10.82 -14.56 17.05
N GLU A 62 10.80 -14.76 15.75
CA GLU A 62 11.67 -14.09 14.79
C GLU A 62 11.19 -12.68 14.48
N TRP A 63 9.88 -12.43 14.55
CA TRP A 63 9.32 -11.09 14.42
C TRP A 63 9.74 -10.19 15.59
N SER A 64 9.88 -10.75 16.79
CA SER A 64 10.26 -10.00 18.00
C SER A 64 11.72 -9.55 18.02
N GLN A 65 12.62 -10.19 17.27
CA GLN A 65 14.07 -9.93 17.31
C GLN A 65 14.50 -8.64 16.58
N SER A 66 13.56 -7.86 16.04
CA SER A 66 13.91 -6.73 15.17
C SER A 66 14.08 -5.37 15.88
N SER A 67 13.73 -5.24 17.17
CA SER A 67 14.04 -4.07 18.01
C SER A 67 13.80 -4.33 19.50
N ASP A 68 14.72 -3.86 20.37
CA ASP A 68 14.67 -4.12 21.83
C ASP A 68 13.62 -3.30 22.61
N ASP A 69 13.05 -2.23 22.03
CA ASP A 69 12.18 -1.28 22.78
C ASP A 69 10.78 -1.04 22.19
N ASP A 70 10.56 -1.30 20.89
CA ASP A 70 9.27 -1.07 20.21
C ASP A 70 8.68 -2.39 19.67
N PRO A 71 7.36 -2.64 19.81
CA PRO A 71 6.73 -3.86 19.30
C PRO A 71 6.74 -3.88 17.76
N SER A 72 7.15 -5.01 17.19
CA SER A 72 7.25 -5.16 15.74
C SER A 72 5.88 -5.20 15.07
N HIS A 73 5.69 -4.47 13.96
CA HIS A 73 4.43 -4.51 13.21
C HIS A 73 4.44 -5.62 12.16
N VAL A 74 3.50 -6.56 12.26
CA VAL A 74 3.31 -7.64 11.29
C VAL A 74 2.03 -7.40 10.49
N ARG A 75 2.13 -7.41 9.16
CA ARG A 75 0.96 -7.27 8.28
C ARG A 75 0.60 -8.57 7.58
N TYR A 76 -0.60 -9.07 7.85
CA TYR A 76 -1.19 -10.20 7.16
C TYR A 76 -1.86 -9.75 5.86
N TRP A 77 -1.49 -10.39 4.76
CA TRP A 77 -2.15 -10.21 3.47
C TRP A 77 -3.07 -11.39 3.23
N ILE A 78 -4.38 -11.14 3.24
CA ILE A 78 -5.44 -12.15 3.19
C ILE A 78 -6.40 -11.77 2.07
N ASP A 79 -6.89 -12.72 1.30
CA ASP A 79 -7.75 -12.47 0.16
C ASP A 79 -9.24 -12.37 0.52
N ASN A 80 -9.69 -12.98 1.61
CA ASN A 80 -11.05 -12.76 2.10
C ASN A 80 -11.19 -11.51 2.95
N SER A 81 -11.99 -10.57 2.44
CA SER A 81 -12.31 -9.31 3.12
C SER A 81 -12.96 -9.51 4.50
N SER A 82 -13.71 -10.59 4.71
CA SER A 82 -14.32 -10.90 6.01
C SER A 82 -13.27 -11.36 7.02
N ALA A 83 -12.31 -12.18 6.59
CA ALA A 83 -11.19 -12.61 7.44
C ALA A 83 -10.32 -11.41 7.83
N VAL A 84 -10.05 -10.50 6.89
CA VAL A 84 -9.39 -9.21 7.16
C VAL A 84 -10.14 -8.38 8.20
N CYS A 85 -11.48 -8.32 8.09
CA CYS A 85 -12.31 -7.59 9.05
C CYS A 85 -12.22 -8.20 10.45
N TRP A 86 -12.31 -9.52 10.57
CA TRP A 86 -12.25 -10.22 11.86
C TRP A 86 -10.88 -10.11 12.51
N ALA A 87 -9.80 -10.27 11.75
CA ALA A 87 -8.43 -10.11 12.24
C ALA A 87 -8.20 -8.70 12.82
N ASN A 88 -8.61 -7.66 12.09
CA ASN A 88 -8.43 -6.27 12.54
C ASN A 88 -9.34 -5.88 13.71
N ARG A 89 -10.59 -6.36 13.73
CA ARG A 89 -11.54 -6.07 14.82
C ARG A 89 -11.32 -6.93 16.05
N ARG A 90 -10.54 -8.01 15.94
CA ARG A 90 -10.37 -9.04 16.98
C ARG A 90 -11.71 -9.58 17.49
N SER A 91 -12.69 -9.74 16.60
CA SER A 91 -14.03 -10.17 16.99
C SER A 91 -14.73 -10.95 15.88
N SER A 92 -15.44 -12.01 16.28
CA SER A 92 -16.36 -12.79 15.46
C SER A 92 -17.49 -13.32 16.34
N ARG A 93 -18.64 -13.66 15.73
CA ARG A 93 -19.77 -14.34 16.40
C ARG A 93 -19.58 -15.86 16.44
N ILE A 94 -18.63 -16.38 15.67
CA ILE A 94 -18.36 -17.82 15.58
C ILE A 94 -17.40 -18.23 16.69
N SER A 95 -17.75 -19.30 17.41
CA SER A 95 -17.04 -19.72 18.62
C SER A 95 -15.58 -20.11 18.32
N PHE A 96 -15.39 -20.92 17.27
CA PHE A 96 -14.07 -21.36 16.84
C PHE A 96 -13.20 -20.19 16.33
N ALA A 97 -13.78 -19.24 15.60
CA ALA A 97 -13.08 -18.03 15.17
C ALA A 97 -12.57 -17.20 16.35
N GLN A 98 -13.32 -17.13 17.45
CA GLN A 98 -12.87 -16.44 18.68
C GLN A 98 -11.65 -17.12 19.29
N VAL A 99 -11.57 -18.46 19.25
CA VAL A 99 -10.39 -19.20 19.73
C VAL A 99 -9.16 -18.81 18.90
N VAL A 100 -9.27 -18.83 17.56
CA VAL A 100 -8.17 -18.43 16.67
C VAL A 100 -7.73 -16.99 16.92
N LEU A 101 -8.67 -16.06 17.11
CA LEU A 101 -8.37 -14.66 17.42
C LEU A 101 -7.69 -14.49 18.79
N ARG A 102 -8.09 -15.27 19.80
CA ARG A 102 -7.45 -15.27 21.13
C ARG A 102 -6.03 -15.83 21.06
N LEU A 103 -5.80 -16.89 20.28
CA LEU A 103 -4.46 -17.42 20.04
C LEU A 103 -3.57 -16.36 19.39
N LEU A 104 -4.06 -15.66 18.37
CA LEU A 104 -3.33 -14.56 17.76
C LEU A 104 -2.97 -13.46 18.76
N ALA A 105 -3.93 -13.03 19.60
CA ALA A 105 -3.68 -12.02 20.63
C ALA A 105 -2.69 -12.52 21.70
N LEU A 106 -2.73 -13.81 22.05
CA LEU A 106 -1.76 -14.42 22.96
C LEU A 106 -0.34 -14.35 22.39
N PHE A 107 -0.15 -14.71 21.11
CA PHE A 107 1.15 -14.62 20.46
C PHE A 107 1.67 -13.19 20.35
N GLU A 108 0.80 -12.22 20.03
CA GLU A 108 1.15 -10.80 20.02
C GLU A 108 1.76 -10.34 21.35
N VAL A 109 1.11 -10.70 22.45
CA VAL A 109 1.57 -10.35 23.80
C VAL A 109 2.83 -11.14 24.16
N GLN A 110 2.86 -12.44 23.91
CA GLN A 110 3.97 -13.31 24.29
C GLN A 110 5.27 -12.97 23.55
N HIS A 111 5.16 -12.52 22.30
CA HIS A 111 6.31 -12.23 21.43
C HIS A 111 6.46 -10.73 21.10
N ASN A 112 5.80 -9.85 21.86
CA ASN A 112 5.93 -8.39 21.73
C ASN A 112 5.83 -7.87 20.28
N PHE A 113 4.82 -8.32 19.55
CA PHE A 113 4.50 -7.81 18.22
C PHE A 113 3.03 -7.42 18.17
N TYR A 114 2.67 -6.58 17.21
CA TYR A 114 1.26 -6.33 16.91
C TYR A 114 1.02 -6.59 15.42
N SER A 115 -0.19 -7.04 15.10
CA SER A 115 -0.56 -7.42 13.75
C SER A 115 -1.80 -6.70 13.24
N SER A 116 -1.82 -6.53 11.92
CA SER A 116 -2.96 -5.99 11.18
C SER A 116 -3.17 -6.81 9.91
N ALA A 117 -4.40 -6.91 9.44
CA ALA A 117 -4.71 -7.56 8.17
C ALA A 117 -5.05 -6.54 7.08
N GLN A 118 -4.64 -6.83 5.85
CA GLN A 118 -5.00 -6.05 4.66
C GLN A 118 -5.41 -6.99 3.52
N HIS A 119 -6.44 -6.58 2.79
CA HIS A 119 -6.94 -7.33 1.65
C HIS A 119 -5.94 -7.33 0.49
N ILE A 120 -5.64 -8.52 -0.03
CA ILE A 120 -4.98 -8.74 -1.33
C ILE A 120 -6.01 -9.33 -2.31
N ALA A 121 -6.03 -8.93 -3.57
CA ALA A 121 -6.95 -9.54 -4.53
C ALA A 121 -6.50 -10.99 -4.80
N GLY A 122 -7.44 -11.93 -4.94
CA GLY A 122 -7.10 -13.33 -5.27
C GLY A 122 -6.28 -13.46 -6.56
N SER A 123 -6.50 -12.58 -7.55
CA SER A 123 -5.67 -12.49 -8.76
C SER A 123 -4.18 -12.19 -8.49
N ASP A 124 -3.89 -11.59 -7.34
CA ASP A 124 -2.56 -11.17 -6.92
C ASP A 124 -1.99 -12.14 -5.83
N ASN A 125 -2.83 -12.99 -5.22
CA ASN A 125 -2.47 -13.96 -4.16
C ASN A 125 -2.04 -15.34 -4.72
N ILE A 126 -1.56 -15.37 -5.96
CA ILE A 126 -1.37 -16.57 -6.78
C ILE A 126 -0.51 -17.65 -6.08
N MET A 127 0.56 -17.23 -5.40
CA MET A 127 1.50 -18.18 -4.77
C MET A 127 0.92 -18.78 -3.49
N ALA A 128 0.20 -18.00 -2.67
CA ALA A 128 -0.42 -18.54 -1.47
C ALA A 128 -1.62 -19.44 -1.82
N ASP A 129 -2.41 -19.10 -2.85
CA ASP A 129 -3.48 -19.94 -3.42
C ASP A 129 -2.93 -21.28 -3.94
N ALA A 130 -1.86 -21.23 -4.73
CA ALA A 130 -1.20 -22.47 -5.19
C ALA A 130 -0.64 -23.28 -4.02
N GLY A 131 -0.08 -22.59 -3.01
CA GLY A 131 0.49 -23.22 -1.83
C GLY A 131 -0.53 -23.90 -0.94
N SER A 132 -1.74 -23.34 -0.80
CA SER A 132 -2.83 -23.95 -0.01
C SER A 132 -3.46 -25.16 -0.71
N ARG A 133 -3.16 -25.37 -2.00
CA ARG A 133 -3.68 -26.47 -2.84
C ARG A 133 -2.59 -27.39 -3.38
N VAL A 134 -1.37 -27.32 -2.85
CA VAL A 134 -0.20 -28.02 -3.42
C VAL A 134 -0.41 -29.54 -3.53
N TRP A 135 -1.20 -30.13 -2.63
CA TRP A 135 -1.52 -31.57 -2.62
C TRP A 135 -2.64 -31.99 -3.57
N GLN A 136 -3.34 -31.05 -4.20
CA GLN A 136 -4.43 -31.36 -5.13
C GLN A 136 -3.92 -31.79 -6.51
N SER A 137 -2.79 -31.24 -6.96
CA SER A 137 -2.22 -31.62 -8.25
C SER A 137 -0.73 -31.25 -8.40
N VAL A 138 -0.04 -31.97 -9.29
CA VAL A 138 1.37 -31.72 -9.62
C VAL A 138 1.56 -30.34 -10.26
N GLU A 139 0.58 -29.84 -11.02
CA GLU A 139 0.60 -28.50 -11.64
C GLU A 139 0.59 -27.40 -10.58
N LEU A 140 -0.22 -27.54 -9.53
CA LEU A 140 -0.28 -26.58 -8.43
C LEU A 140 1.00 -26.58 -7.59
N SER A 141 1.59 -27.76 -7.38
CA SER A 141 2.92 -27.89 -6.77
C SER A 141 4.01 -27.18 -7.58
N LYS A 142 4.01 -27.34 -8.90
CA LYS A 142 4.92 -26.62 -9.81
C LYS A 142 4.68 -25.11 -9.77
N LYS A 143 3.41 -24.67 -9.76
CA LYS A 143 3.02 -23.26 -9.69
C LYS A 143 3.45 -22.60 -8.38
N PHE A 144 3.40 -23.31 -7.26
CA PHE A 144 3.93 -22.85 -5.98
C PHE A 144 5.46 -22.75 -5.98
N SER A 145 6.13 -23.75 -6.56
CA SER A 145 7.59 -23.83 -6.64
C SER A 145 8.21 -22.86 -7.65
N ASP A 146 7.40 -22.19 -8.47
CA ASP A 146 7.85 -21.22 -9.45
C ASP A 146 8.24 -19.88 -8.80
N MET A 147 9.55 -19.64 -8.70
CA MET A 147 10.18 -18.40 -8.22
C MET A 147 9.76 -17.14 -8.98
N SER A 148 9.18 -17.26 -10.17
CA SER A 148 8.65 -16.12 -10.93
C SER A 148 7.48 -15.45 -10.21
N SER A 149 6.66 -16.22 -9.48
CA SER A 149 5.46 -15.77 -8.77
C SER A 149 5.79 -14.95 -7.52
N LEU A 150 6.77 -15.40 -6.72
CA LEU A 150 7.32 -14.63 -5.60
C LEU A 150 7.95 -13.33 -6.09
N GLY A 151 8.68 -13.38 -7.20
CA GLY A 151 9.24 -12.19 -7.84
C GLY A 151 8.16 -11.20 -8.27
N ALA A 152 7.04 -11.66 -8.83
CA ALA A 152 5.91 -10.80 -9.19
C ALA A 152 5.28 -10.16 -7.95
N MET A 153 5.04 -10.93 -6.88
CA MET A 153 4.49 -10.43 -5.61
C MET A 153 5.39 -9.36 -4.97
N LEU A 154 6.70 -9.60 -4.90
CA LEU A 154 7.67 -8.63 -4.39
C LEU A 154 7.71 -7.36 -5.25
N ARG A 155 7.64 -7.48 -6.59
CA ARG A 155 7.55 -6.34 -7.51
C ARG A 155 6.25 -5.54 -7.33
N ALA A 156 5.13 -6.21 -7.07
CA ALA A 156 3.88 -5.53 -6.72
C ALA A 156 3.99 -4.80 -5.38
N GLY A 157 4.62 -5.43 -4.38
CA GLY A 157 4.93 -4.89 -3.04
C GLY A 157 5.75 -3.59 -3.05
N ALA A 158 6.63 -3.43 -4.04
CA ALA A 158 7.50 -2.25 -4.17
C ALA A 158 6.74 -0.93 -4.43
N LEU A 159 5.47 -0.99 -4.88
CA LEU A 159 4.68 0.19 -5.17
C LEU A 159 3.69 0.47 -4.01
N ALA A 160 3.80 1.66 -3.40
CA ALA A 160 2.87 2.08 -2.34
C ALA A 160 1.40 2.01 -2.81
N ASP A 161 0.47 1.63 -1.92
CA ASP A 161 -0.94 1.37 -2.27
C ASP A 161 -1.62 2.54 -3.00
N THR A 162 -1.33 3.78 -2.58
CA THR A 162 -1.88 4.98 -3.25
C THR A 162 -1.34 5.15 -4.67
N SER A 163 -0.10 4.73 -4.92
CA SER A 163 0.52 4.74 -6.25
C SER A 163 -0.02 3.62 -7.14
N ARG A 164 -0.37 2.44 -6.58
CA ARG A 164 -1.01 1.33 -7.32
C ARG A 164 -2.33 1.77 -7.98
N VAL A 165 -3.19 2.49 -7.24
CA VAL A 165 -4.46 2.99 -7.78
C VAL A 165 -4.23 3.97 -8.94
N GLN A 166 -3.26 4.87 -8.82
CA GLN A 166 -2.93 5.82 -9.87
C GLN A 166 -2.35 5.11 -11.11
N TYR A 167 -1.47 4.12 -10.91
CA TYR A 167 -0.85 3.36 -11.98
C TYR A 167 -1.89 2.52 -12.73
N ARG A 168 -2.80 1.85 -12.01
CA ARG A 168 -3.90 1.08 -12.62
C ARG A 168 -4.83 1.97 -13.43
N ARG A 169 -5.13 3.19 -12.95
CA ARG A 169 -5.91 4.17 -13.73
C ARG A 169 -5.19 4.59 -15.01
N ALA A 170 -3.88 4.85 -14.94
CA ALA A 170 -3.08 5.21 -16.11
C ALA A 170 -3.00 4.05 -17.12
N TRP A 171 -2.86 2.81 -16.64
CA TRP A 171 -2.90 1.61 -17.47
C TRP A 171 -4.23 1.42 -18.19
N ASN A 172 -5.35 1.59 -17.48
CA ASN A 172 -6.67 1.51 -18.12
C ASN A 172 -6.85 2.59 -19.20
N GLN A 173 -6.29 3.78 -19.02
CA GLN A 173 -6.29 4.83 -20.05
C GLN A 173 -5.45 4.44 -21.26
N TRP A 174 -4.27 3.87 -21.03
CA TRP A 174 -3.41 3.33 -22.10
C TRP A 174 -4.13 2.24 -22.91
N GLN A 175 -4.74 1.26 -22.24
CA GLN A 175 -5.48 0.18 -22.92
C GLN A 175 -6.60 0.74 -23.79
N ARG A 176 -7.42 1.66 -23.26
CA ARG A 176 -8.50 2.30 -24.01
C ARG A 176 -7.98 3.08 -25.22
N TRP A 177 -6.89 3.81 -25.06
CA TRP A 177 -6.26 4.55 -26.14
C TRP A 177 -5.72 3.61 -27.23
N CYS A 178 -5.05 2.53 -26.84
CA CYS A 178 -4.59 1.50 -27.77
C CYS A 178 -5.75 0.87 -28.54
N SER A 179 -6.82 0.45 -27.86
CA SER A 179 -8.02 -0.10 -28.51
C SER A 179 -8.66 0.89 -29.48
N SER A 180 -8.67 2.19 -29.17
CA SER A 180 -9.26 3.22 -30.05
C SER A 180 -8.46 3.46 -31.34
N LEU A 181 -7.17 3.14 -31.35
CA LEU A 181 -6.28 3.35 -32.50
C LEU A 181 -5.81 2.03 -33.14
N GLY A 182 -6.31 0.88 -32.68
CA GLY A 182 -5.92 -0.44 -33.18
C GLY A 182 -4.53 -0.90 -32.76
N PHE A 183 -3.92 -0.28 -31.74
CA PHE A 183 -2.62 -0.71 -31.22
C PHE A 183 -2.74 -1.88 -30.23
N ASN A 184 -1.70 -2.71 -30.17
CA ASN A 184 -1.55 -3.69 -29.10
C ASN A 184 -1.13 -2.97 -27.79
N PRO A 185 -1.86 -3.13 -26.67
CA PRO A 185 -1.45 -2.55 -25.38
C PRO A 185 -0.17 -3.15 -24.82
N TRP A 186 0.17 -4.38 -25.19
CA TRP A 186 1.42 -5.05 -24.82
C TRP A 186 2.42 -4.92 -25.96
N MET A 187 3.41 -4.07 -25.75
CA MET A 187 4.52 -3.82 -26.67
C MET A 187 5.51 -4.97 -26.63
N ASP A 188 6.17 -5.27 -27.76
CA ASP A 188 7.10 -6.40 -27.88
C ASP A 188 8.51 -6.06 -27.37
N ARG A 189 9.28 -7.05 -26.89
CA ARG A 189 10.58 -6.83 -26.26
C ARG A 189 11.62 -6.28 -27.24
N ASP A 190 11.62 -6.77 -28.47
CA ASP A 190 12.74 -6.57 -29.40
C ASP A 190 12.54 -5.36 -30.32
N THR A 191 11.39 -4.68 -30.23
CA THR A 191 11.00 -3.58 -31.13
C THR A 191 11.01 -2.21 -30.43
N VAL A 192 12.14 -1.85 -29.80
CA VAL A 192 12.29 -0.64 -28.99
C VAL A 192 11.88 0.65 -29.73
N ASP A 193 12.20 0.77 -31.02
CA ASP A 193 11.84 1.97 -31.80
C ASP A 193 10.33 2.08 -32.05
N ALA A 194 9.65 0.97 -32.33
CA ALA A 194 8.21 0.93 -32.47
C ALA A 194 7.51 1.23 -31.13
N ASN A 195 8.03 0.67 -30.05
CA ASN A 195 7.55 0.93 -28.69
C ASN A 195 7.69 2.41 -28.31
N ALA A 196 8.85 2.99 -28.60
CA ALA A 196 9.13 4.40 -28.35
C ALA A 196 8.20 5.32 -29.16
N ALA A 197 7.88 4.95 -30.40
CA ALA A 197 6.91 5.64 -31.24
C ALA A 197 5.48 5.55 -30.67
N GLN A 198 5.03 4.38 -30.24
CA GLN A 198 3.70 4.20 -29.64
C GLN A 198 3.56 4.96 -28.31
N LEU A 199 4.56 4.87 -27.43
CA LEU A 199 4.63 5.66 -26.19
C LEU A 199 4.67 7.16 -26.48
N GLY A 200 5.38 7.56 -27.54
CA GLY A 200 5.45 8.96 -27.99
C GLY A 200 4.10 9.48 -28.49
N ALA A 201 3.42 8.72 -29.34
CA ALA A 201 2.09 9.04 -29.83
C ALA A 201 1.08 9.20 -28.68
N PHE A 202 1.15 8.32 -27.68
CA PHE A 202 0.34 8.45 -26.48
C PHE A 202 0.69 9.71 -25.68
N ALA A 203 1.97 10.05 -25.54
CA ALA A 203 2.39 11.29 -24.87
C ALA A 203 1.84 12.55 -25.56
N VAL A 204 1.86 12.59 -26.90
CA VAL A 204 1.26 13.68 -27.69
C VAL A 204 -0.25 13.74 -27.48
N PHE A 205 -0.93 12.60 -27.52
CA PHE A 205 -2.37 12.53 -27.28
C PHE A 205 -2.73 13.06 -25.89
N LEU A 206 -1.98 12.66 -24.86
CA LEU A 206 -2.15 13.14 -23.50
C LEU A 206 -1.84 14.65 -23.37
N CYS A 207 -0.85 15.16 -24.09
CA CYS A 207 -0.53 16.59 -24.14
C CYS A 207 -1.65 17.41 -24.77
N ARG A 208 -2.34 16.87 -25.78
CA ARG A 208 -3.39 17.60 -26.50
C ARG A 208 -4.77 17.49 -25.85
N TYR A 209 -5.16 16.29 -25.42
CA TYR A 209 -6.53 15.96 -25.01
C TYR A 209 -6.65 15.56 -23.54
N GLY A 210 -5.54 15.21 -22.89
CA GLY A 210 -5.46 14.86 -21.47
C GLY A 210 -6.10 13.55 -21.03
N MET A 211 -7.11 13.07 -21.77
CA MET A 211 -7.92 11.90 -21.42
C MET A 211 -8.50 12.05 -20.00
N ASN A 212 -8.97 13.27 -19.70
CA ASN A 212 -9.55 13.67 -18.43
C ASN A 212 -10.93 14.30 -18.66
N ARG A 213 -11.73 14.45 -17.59
CA ARG A 213 -13.10 14.98 -17.68
C ARG A 213 -13.18 16.39 -18.26
N SER A 214 -12.11 17.18 -18.13
CA SER A 214 -12.05 18.55 -18.65
C SER A 214 -11.65 18.62 -20.12
N GLY A 215 -11.25 17.52 -20.77
CA GLY A 215 -10.77 17.51 -22.15
C GLY A 215 -9.53 18.37 -22.40
N LYS A 216 -8.79 18.74 -21.35
CA LYS A 216 -7.61 19.62 -21.43
C LYS A 216 -6.33 18.80 -21.39
N GLY A 217 -5.33 19.22 -22.15
CA GLY A 217 -3.99 18.65 -22.12
C GLY A 217 -3.43 18.43 -20.71
N ASN A 218 -2.75 17.30 -20.51
CA ASN A 218 -2.09 17.02 -19.24
C ASN A 218 -0.78 17.80 -19.11
N THR A 219 -0.38 18.12 -17.88
CA THR A 219 0.95 18.66 -17.61
C THR A 219 2.04 17.64 -17.92
N TYR A 220 3.25 18.12 -18.24
CA TYR A 220 4.43 17.29 -18.48
C TYR A 220 4.64 16.23 -17.38
N SER A 221 4.57 16.63 -16.10
CA SER A 221 4.74 15.71 -14.97
C SER A 221 3.67 14.61 -14.94
N THR A 222 2.42 14.96 -15.27
CA THR A 222 1.32 13.99 -15.35
C THR A 222 1.53 13.00 -16.50
N ILE A 223 2.02 13.47 -17.65
CA ILE A 223 2.33 12.61 -18.80
C ILE A 223 3.44 11.62 -18.43
N CYS A 224 4.55 12.09 -17.85
CA CYS A 224 5.63 11.22 -17.38
C CYS A 224 5.13 10.16 -16.39
N ASN A 225 4.30 10.56 -15.42
CA ASN A 225 3.72 9.61 -14.46
C ASN A 225 2.88 8.52 -15.12
N LYS A 226 2.09 8.86 -16.15
CA LYS A 226 1.29 7.87 -16.90
C LYS A 226 2.19 6.94 -17.71
N LEU A 227 3.22 7.45 -18.37
CA LEU A 227 4.18 6.63 -19.12
C LEU A 227 4.97 5.69 -18.19
N CYS A 228 5.37 6.18 -17.01
CA CYS A 228 6.01 5.35 -15.98
C CYS A 228 5.09 4.20 -15.54
N ALA A 229 3.78 4.45 -15.40
CA ALA A 229 2.83 3.40 -15.08
C ALA A 229 2.75 2.33 -16.19
N VAL A 230 2.69 2.74 -17.46
CA VAL A 230 2.70 1.81 -18.61
C VAL A 230 3.96 0.93 -18.61
N ARG A 231 5.13 1.54 -18.44
CA ARG A 231 6.40 0.81 -18.36
C ARG A 231 6.48 -0.11 -17.13
N TRP A 232 5.91 0.32 -16.00
CA TRP A 232 5.84 -0.49 -14.79
C TRP A 232 4.99 -1.75 -15.01
N PHE A 233 3.85 -1.65 -15.68
CA PHE A 233 3.02 -2.83 -16.00
C PHE A 233 3.75 -3.83 -16.91
N HIS A 234 4.52 -3.35 -17.91
CA HIS A 234 5.37 -4.23 -18.72
C HIS A 234 6.45 -4.91 -17.88
N LYS A 235 7.16 -4.17 -17.01
CA LYS A 235 8.16 -4.75 -16.12
C LYS A 235 7.57 -5.77 -15.15
N HIS A 236 6.40 -5.45 -14.61
CA HIS A 236 5.76 -6.25 -13.57
C HIS A 236 5.14 -7.53 -14.14
N THR A 237 4.41 -7.41 -15.26
CA THR A 237 3.61 -8.50 -15.83
C THR A 237 4.34 -9.25 -16.95
N ALA A 238 5.04 -8.53 -17.85
CA ALA A 238 5.75 -9.14 -18.98
C ALA A 238 7.25 -9.40 -18.70
N GLY A 239 7.78 -8.88 -17.59
CA GLY A 239 9.15 -9.13 -17.16
C GLY A 239 10.23 -8.34 -17.91
N TYR A 240 9.85 -7.29 -18.66
CA TYR A 240 10.79 -6.39 -19.33
C TYR A 240 10.28 -4.96 -19.42
N ASP A 241 11.21 -4.02 -19.63
CA ASP A 241 10.86 -2.64 -20.00
C ASP A 241 10.76 -2.57 -21.53
N PRO A 242 9.66 -2.04 -22.11
CA PRO A 242 9.53 -1.87 -23.56
C PRO A 242 10.58 -0.91 -24.15
N GLY A 243 11.32 -0.20 -23.29
CA GLY A 243 12.41 0.67 -23.69
C GLY A 243 11.93 2.02 -24.21
N VAL A 244 12.85 2.98 -24.26
CA VAL A 244 12.64 4.28 -24.91
C VAL A 244 13.93 4.63 -25.66
N ASN A 245 13.80 5.31 -26.80
CA ASN A 245 14.94 5.75 -27.61
C ASN A 245 15.19 7.26 -27.47
N ALA A 246 16.23 7.76 -28.14
CA ALA A 246 16.59 9.19 -28.14
C ALA A 246 15.45 10.07 -28.68
N GLY A 247 14.70 9.61 -29.68
CA GLY A 247 13.55 10.32 -30.25
C GLY A 247 12.45 10.55 -29.20
N HIS A 248 12.15 9.55 -28.38
CA HIS A 248 11.20 9.67 -27.28
C HIS A 248 11.63 10.71 -26.24
N ALA A 249 12.93 10.77 -25.91
CA ALA A 249 13.45 11.76 -24.97
C ALA A 249 13.37 13.20 -25.52
N ILE A 250 13.65 13.39 -26.82
CA ILE A 250 13.54 14.69 -27.50
C ILE A 250 12.07 15.15 -27.51
N LEU A 251 11.14 14.24 -27.82
CA LEU A 251 9.70 14.53 -27.80
C LEU A 251 9.24 15.01 -26.42
N LEU A 252 9.59 14.29 -25.35
CA LEU A 252 9.23 14.68 -23.99
C LEU A 252 9.83 16.03 -23.60
N ARG A 253 11.06 16.33 -24.03
CA ARG A 253 11.67 17.65 -23.84
C ARG A 253 10.90 18.75 -24.57
N GLY A 254 10.42 18.48 -25.79
CA GLY A 254 9.53 19.36 -26.55
C GLY A 254 8.23 19.63 -25.78
N ILE A 255 7.53 18.57 -25.37
CA ILE A 255 6.29 18.66 -24.57
C ILE A 255 6.52 19.50 -23.31
N ARG A 256 7.63 19.29 -22.60
CA ARG A 256 7.97 20.07 -21.41
C ARG A 256 8.09 21.57 -21.70
N ARG A 257 8.63 21.95 -22.85
CA ARG A 257 8.81 23.36 -23.25
C ARG A 257 7.50 24.02 -23.66
N PHE A 258 6.60 23.28 -24.29
CA PHE A 258 5.31 23.78 -24.77
C PHE A 258 4.16 23.61 -23.78
N THR A 259 4.38 22.89 -22.68
CA THR A 259 3.44 22.91 -21.56
C THR A 259 3.73 24.15 -20.73
N ASP A 260 2.69 24.94 -20.42
CA ASP A 260 2.84 26.10 -19.56
C ASP A 260 3.61 25.73 -18.27
N PRO A 261 4.62 26.52 -17.86
CA PRO A 261 5.31 26.29 -16.61
C PRO A 261 4.28 26.32 -15.49
N VAL A 262 4.34 25.32 -14.60
CA VAL A 262 3.52 25.34 -13.38
C VAL A 262 3.89 26.60 -12.63
N VAL A 263 2.95 27.54 -12.52
CA VAL A 263 3.12 28.75 -11.72
C VAL A 263 3.41 28.30 -10.29
N LYS A 264 4.69 28.39 -9.91
CA LYS A 264 5.08 28.11 -8.53
C LYS A 264 4.50 29.22 -7.68
N GLN A 265 3.74 28.85 -6.65
CA GLN A 265 3.32 29.82 -5.64
C GLN A 265 4.57 30.41 -4.97
N GLN A 266 4.51 31.69 -4.61
CA GLN A 266 5.54 32.30 -3.79
C GLN A 266 5.67 31.53 -2.46
N PRO A 267 6.89 31.33 -1.94
CA PRO A 267 7.05 30.67 -0.65
C PRO A 267 6.31 31.46 0.43
N LEU A 268 5.68 30.74 1.36
CA LEU A 268 5.13 31.39 2.55
C LEU A 268 6.29 32.02 3.32
N SER A 269 6.13 33.26 3.77
CA SER A 269 7.15 33.99 4.53
C SER A 269 6.72 34.20 5.98
N PRO A 270 7.66 34.38 6.92
CA PRO A 270 7.31 34.77 8.29
C PRO A 270 6.53 36.08 8.36
N ALA A 271 6.75 37.01 7.41
CA ALA A 271 5.99 38.26 7.33
C ALA A 271 4.51 38.02 7.02
N LEU A 272 4.20 37.09 6.10
CA LEU A 272 2.81 36.70 5.81
C LEU A 272 2.13 36.08 7.03
N LEU A 273 2.83 35.24 7.80
CA LEU A 273 2.29 34.68 9.05
C LEU A 273 1.99 35.77 10.08
N ARG A 274 2.85 36.77 10.21
CA ARG A 274 2.62 37.91 11.12
C ARG A 274 1.40 38.74 10.72
N LEU A 275 1.19 38.95 9.41
CA LEU A 275 0.00 39.63 8.91
C LEU A 275 -1.26 38.83 9.25
N VAL A 276 -1.26 37.51 8.98
CA VAL A 276 -2.40 36.65 9.35
C VAL A 276 -2.67 36.71 10.85
N TYR A 277 -1.63 36.68 11.69
CA TYR A 277 -1.78 36.75 13.14
C TYR A 277 -2.50 38.03 13.62
N GLN A 278 -2.26 39.17 12.96
CA GLN A 278 -2.90 40.45 13.33
C GLN A 278 -4.42 40.43 13.17
N ASP A 279 -4.93 39.60 12.25
CA ASP A 279 -6.34 39.48 11.95
C ASP A 279 -7.05 38.37 12.75
N LEU A 280 -6.33 37.63 13.61
CA LEU A 280 -6.88 36.51 14.39
C LEU A 280 -7.25 36.92 15.81
N ASP A 281 -8.44 36.50 16.28
CA ASP A 281 -8.85 36.62 17.67
C ASP A 281 -8.60 35.32 18.42
N LEU A 282 -7.44 35.21 19.08
CA LEU A 282 -7.05 34.02 19.85
C LEU A 282 -7.95 33.73 21.07
N ARG A 283 -8.98 34.52 21.36
CA ARG A 283 -10.01 34.12 22.32
C ARG A 283 -11.01 33.14 21.71
N ARG A 284 -11.07 33.05 20.38
CA ARG A 284 -11.94 32.13 19.64
C ARG A 284 -11.20 30.82 19.35
N SER A 285 -11.80 29.70 19.75
CA SER A 285 -11.23 28.36 19.52
C SER A 285 -10.96 28.05 18.04
N ARG A 286 -11.77 28.62 17.14
CA ARG A 286 -11.59 28.47 15.69
C ARG A 286 -10.30 29.13 15.19
N ASP A 287 -9.98 30.31 15.70
CA ASP A 287 -8.81 31.09 15.29
C ASP A 287 -7.55 30.51 15.94
N GLN A 288 -7.65 30.00 17.17
CA GLN A 288 -6.59 29.20 17.80
C GLN A 288 -6.24 27.96 16.97
N LEU A 289 -7.26 27.22 16.49
CA LEU A 289 -7.06 26.04 15.65
C LEU A 289 -6.43 26.39 14.30
N LEU A 290 -6.90 27.47 13.66
CA LEU A 290 -6.34 27.97 12.41
C LEU A 290 -4.86 28.36 12.59
N TRP A 291 -4.56 29.12 13.62
CA TRP A 291 -3.21 29.57 13.93
C TRP A 291 -2.27 28.39 14.19
N GLY A 292 -2.68 27.45 15.06
CA GLY A 292 -1.91 26.23 15.33
C GLY A 292 -1.67 25.40 14.07
N GLY A 293 -2.68 25.25 13.20
CA GLY A 293 -2.55 24.54 11.94
C GLY A 293 -1.59 25.21 10.94
N LEU A 294 -1.59 26.55 10.88
CA LEU A 294 -0.64 27.30 10.05
C LEU A 294 0.79 27.16 10.56
N LEU A 295 1.01 27.27 11.88
CA LEU A 295 2.32 27.09 12.50
C LEU A 295 2.87 25.69 12.26
N LEU A 296 2.05 24.65 12.46
CA LEU A 296 2.43 23.26 12.18
C LEU A 296 2.83 23.07 10.72
N GLY A 297 2.01 23.55 9.78
CA GLY A 297 2.30 23.46 8.35
C GLY A 297 3.57 24.22 7.94
N PHE A 298 3.80 25.39 8.52
CA PHE A 298 4.94 26.24 8.17
C PHE A 298 6.26 25.74 8.74
N PHE A 299 6.35 25.49 10.05
CA PHE A 299 7.60 25.14 10.70
C PHE A 299 8.04 23.70 10.43
N PHE A 300 7.09 22.77 10.28
CA PHE A 300 7.38 21.36 10.03
C PHE A 300 7.21 20.97 8.56
N LEU A 301 6.89 21.92 7.68
CA LEU A 301 6.71 21.70 6.24
C LEU A 301 5.71 20.57 5.91
N LEU A 302 4.68 20.45 6.75
CA LEU A 302 3.70 19.37 6.65
C LEU A 302 2.77 19.58 5.46
N ARG A 303 2.52 18.50 4.72
CA ARG A 303 1.45 18.47 3.72
C ARG A 303 0.11 18.49 4.43
N ARG A 304 -0.90 19.12 3.82
CA ARG A 304 -2.27 19.13 4.36
C ARG A 304 -2.78 17.75 4.82
N SER A 305 -2.45 16.67 4.12
CA SER A 305 -2.90 15.31 4.46
C SER A 305 -2.20 14.69 5.68
N GLU A 306 -1.10 15.30 6.14
CA GLU A 306 -0.31 14.83 7.28
C GLU A 306 -0.84 15.38 8.60
N TYR A 307 -1.67 16.42 8.61
CA TYR A 307 -2.18 17.01 9.87
C TYR A 307 -3.61 17.56 9.81
N LEU A 308 -4.23 17.64 8.62
CA LEU A 308 -5.63 18.01 8.46
C LEU A 308 -6.49 16.81 8.07
N PHE A 309 -7.74 16.84 8.53
CA PHE A 309 -8.77 15.93 8.05
C PHE A 309 -9.16 16.32 6.61
N ILE A 310 -8.95 15.41 5.64
CA ILE A 310 -9.24 15.65 4.22
C ILE A 310 -10.28 14.65 3.72
N GLY A 311 -11.42 15.17 3.27
CA GLY A 311 -12.48 14.36 2.66
C GLY A 311 -13.29 13.60 3.72
N ARG A 312 -13.39 12.27 3.58
CA ARG A 312 -14.16 11.38 4.47
C ARG A 312 -13.32 10.27 5.12
N ARG A 313 -11.99 10.33 5.03
CA ARG A 313 -11.11 9.26 5.52
C ARG A 313 -9.97 9.86 6.34
N HIS A 314 -9.71 9.27 7.51
CA HIS A 314 -8.44 9.48 8.21
C HIS A 314 -7.34 8.70 7.48
N HIS A 315 -6.20 9.36 7.25
CA HIS A 315 -5.02 8.67 6.78
C HIS A 315 -4.24 8.13 7.98
N ASN A 316 -3.68 6.93 7.88
CA ASN A 316 -2.96 6.28 8.99
C ASN A 316 -1.71 7.05 9.41
N TYR A 317 -1.20 7.93 8.54
CA TYR A 317 -0.02 8.78 8.71
C TYR A 317 -0.33 10.21 9.18
N VAL A 318 -1.57 10.49 9.62
CA VAL A 318 -1.90 11.80 10.19
C VAL A 318 -1.23 11.95 11.55
N LEU A 319 -0.60 13.10 11.77
CA LEU A 319 0.00 13.54 13.02
C LEU A 319 -0.99 13.42 14.16
N ARG A 320 -0.66 12.63 15.17
CA ARG A 320 -1.45 12.46 16.38
C ARG A 320 -0.84 13.28 17.51
N LEU A 321 -1.63 13.55 18.54
CA LEU A 321 -1.15 14.28 19.71
C LEU A 321 0.04 13.56 20.39
N GLY A 322 0.02 12.23 20.41
CA GLY A 322 1.11 11.41 20.96
C GLY A 322 2.40 11.44 20.15
N ASP A 323 2.35 11.94 18.92
CA ASP A 323 3.52 12.07 18.05
C ASP A 323 4.24 13.41 18.26
N ILE A 324 3.70 14.30 19.09
CA ILE A 324 4.27 15.62 19.40
C ILE A 324 5.10 15.51 20.68
N LEU A 325 6.36 15.91 20.59
CA LEU A 325 7.33 15.89 21.68
C LEU A 325 7.68 17.33 22.06
N PHE A 326 7.62 17.63 23.34
CA PHE A 326 8.02 18.92 23.89
C PHE A 326 9.29 18.71 24.71
N GLN A 327 10.34 19.47 24.41
CA GLN A 327 11.64 19.36 25.05
C GLN A 327 12.09 20.70 25.65
N ASP A 328 12.75 20.66 26.80
CA ASP A 328 13.47 21.82 27.35
C ASP A 328 14.82 22.05 26.65
N GLY A 329 15.54 23.10 27.03
CA GLY A 329 16.87 23.42 26.47
C GLY A 329 17.94 22.35 26.73
N ALA A 330 17.70 21.42 27.65
CA ALA A 330 18.56 20.28 27.92
C ALA A 330 18.14 19.01 27.14
N GLY A 331 17.06 19.07 26.34
CA GLY A 331 16.55 17.95 25.53
C GLY A 331 15.60 17.00 26.28
N ASN A 332 15.24 17.30 27.53
CA ASN A 332 14.35 16.45 28.33
C ASN A 332 12.88 16.74 28.03
N ARG A 333 12.01 15.74 28.19
CA ARG A 333 10.56 15.94 28.01
C ARG A 333 10.03 16.99 28.99
N ALA A 334 9.38 18.01 28.43
CA ALA A 334 8.83 19.13 29.18
C ALA A 334 7.31 19.29 28.94
N LYS A 335 6.64 20.04 29.84
CA LYS A 335 5.27 20.49 29.59
C LYS A 335 5.28 21.56 28.49
N PRO A 336 4.20 21.73 27.70
CA PRO A 336 4.20 22.67 26.56
C PRO A 336 4.61 24.11 26.90
N HIS A 337 4.24 24.62 28.09
CA HIS A 337 4.58 25.98 28.52
C HIS A 337 6.04 26.15 28.99
N ARG A 338 6.80 25.06 29.12
CA ARG A 338 8.25 25.05 29.45
C ARG A 338 9.09 24.49 28.30
N ALA A 339 8.47 24.27 27.14
CA ALA A 339 9.14 23.69 26.00
C ALA A 339 9.93 24.77 25.27
N GLU A 340 11.20 24.50 24.98
CA GLU A 340 12.05 25.30 24.11
C GLU A 340 12.11 24.71 22.71
N VAL A 341 11.98 23.38 22.59
CA VAL A 341 11.98 22.65 21.33
C VAL A 341 10.71 21.83 21.19
N VAL A 342 10.13 21.83 19.99
CA VAL A 342 8.99 20.98 19.63
C VAL A 342 9.42 20.03 18.52
N GLY A 343 9.34 18.73 18.79
CA GLY A 343 9.56 17.67 17.82
C GLY A 343 8.24 17.03 17.38
N ILE A 344 8.22 16.47 16.17
CA ILE A 344 7.11 15.65 15.69
C ILE A 344 7.63 14.32 15.13
N ARG A 345 6.87 13.24 15.32
CA ARG A 345 7.13 11.93 14.73
C ARG A 345 6.11 11.63 13.63
N LEU A 346 6.52 11.57 12.37
CA LEU A 346 5.62 11.22 11.28
C LEU A 346 5.67 9.71 10.99
N LEU A 347 4.57 9.01 11.31
CA LEU A 347 4.43 7.59 11.03
C LEU A 347 3.99 7.39 9.58
N GLY A 348 4.83 6.76 8.74
CA GLY A 348 4.41 6.30 7.40
C GLY A 348 4.23 7.40 6.33
N ALA A 349 4.86 8.57 6.49
CA ALA A 349 4.92 9.55 5.41
C ALA A 349 5.66 8.98 4.19
N LYS A 350 5.26 9.34 2.96
CA LYS A 350 5.91 8.87 1.71
C LYS A 350 7.41 9.15 1.63
N ASN A 351 7.89 10.11 2.43
CA ASN A 351 9.29 10.48 2.53
C ASN A 351 10.06 9.64 3.57
N ASN A 352 9.37 8.88 4.43
CA ASN A 352 9.97 7.98 5.40
C ASN A 352 10.07 6.56 4.82
N GLN A 353 10.72 6.43 3.65
CA GLN A 353 10.90 5.13 2.99
C GLN A 353 11.79 4.15 3.78
N PHE A 354 12.46 4.63 4.82
CA PHE A 354 13.40 3.85 5.64
C PHE A 354 13.00 3.73 7.11
N GLY A 355 11.82 4.20 7.52
CA GLY A 355 11.33 4.08 8.89
C GLY A 355 12.29 4.61 9.96
N ARG A 356 13.14 5.59 9.64
CA ARG A 356 14.09 6.19 10.59
C ARG A 356 13.50 7.43 11.22
#